data_AF-A0A9N9RG35-F1
#
_entry.id   AF-A0A9N9RG35-F1
#
_cell.length_a   1.000
_cell.length_b   1.000
_cell.length_c   1.000
_cell.angle_alpha   90.00
_cell.angle_beta   90.00
_cell.angle_gamma   90.00
#
_symmetry.space_group_name_H-M   'P 1'
#
loop_
_entity.id
_entity.type
_entity.pdbx_description
1 polymer ?
#
loop_
_entity_poly.entity_id
_entity_poly.type
_entity_poly.pdbx_seq_one_letter_code
_entity_poly.pdbx_strand_id
1 'polypeptide(L)'
;MWKYTVFIISLTAIAICAETEDENTLKCLVNHLKSRNVQESFFDSISNKFSTPVDCPTLINGRLERAHNKLETKLKSDANFAKYADCIMTNLKRNDANTEIMLRREAIKLNGVGVQIWNYFNQKEYLDKLKKEVENNINTTYRSKCA
;
A
#
# COMPACT_ATOMS: atom_id res chain seq x y z
N MET A 1 -48.79 -24.52 3.01
CA MET A 1 -47.87 -24.10 4.09
C MET A 1 -46.45 -24.09 3.53
N TRP A 2 -45.89 -22.93 3.23
CA TRP A 2 -44.51 -22.79 2.74
C TRP A 2 -43.60 -22.47 3.92
N LYS A 3 -42.60 -23.32 4.17
CA LYS A 3 -41.55 -23.08 5.17
C LYS A 3 -40.48 -22.20 4.50
N TYR A 4 -40.38 -20.94 4.92
CA TYR A 4 -39.24 -20.10 4.59
C TYR A 4 -38.06 -20.49 5.48
N THR A 5 -37.10 -21.20 4.90
CA THR A 5 -35.77 -21.36 5.50
C THR A 5 -35.06 -20.02 5.37
N VAL A 6 -34.97 -19.26 6.46
CA VAL A 6 -34.18 -18.02 6.50
C VAL A 6 -32.70 -18.40 6.49
N PHE A 7 -32.08 -18.26 5.32
CA PHE A 7 -30.64 -18.43 5.14
C PHE A 7 -29.96 -17.11 5.52
N ILE A 8 -29.72 -16.90 6.83
CA ILE A 8 -28.89 -15.79 7.32
C ILE A 8 -27.43 -16.16 7.06
N ILE A 9 -26.94 -15.93 5.84
CA ILE A 9 -25.50 -15.98 5.58
C ILE A 9 -24.89 -14.68 6.09
N SER A 10 -24.28 -14.77 7.27
CA SER A 10 -23.01 -14.18 7.71
C SER A 10 -22.32 -13.10 6.83
N LEU A 11 -23.02 -12.02 6.48
CA LEU A 11 -22.41 -10.82 5.89
C LEU A 11 -21.57 -10.01 6.90
N THR A 12 -21.76 -10.22 8.19
CA THR A 12 -21.04 -9.53 9.27
C THR A 12 -19.63 -10.07 9.51
N ALA A 13 -19.38 -11.36 9.29
CA ALA A 13 -18.08 -11.98 9.56
C ALA A 13 -16.99 -11.58 8.54
N ILE A 14 -17.37 -11.36 7.28
CA ILE A 14 -16.43 -11.01 6.21
C ILE A 14 -15.92 -9.57 6.38
N ALA A 15 -16.78 -8.66 6.83
CA ALA A 15 -16.41 -7.26 7.07
C ALA A 15 -15.41 -7.11 8.24
N ILE A 16 -15.61 -7.83 9.34
CA ILE A 16 -14.73 -7.77 10.52
C ILE A 16 -13.34 -8.36 10.22
N CYS A 17 -13.25 -9.43 9.42
CA CYS A 17 -11.97 -10.00 9.01
C CYS A 17 -11.18 -9.06 8.09
N ALA A 18 -11.85 -8.36 7.16
CA ALA A 18 -11.18 -7.42 6.27
C ALA A 18 -10.66 -6.17 7.02
N GLU A 19 -11.44 -5.63 7.96
CA GLU A 19 -11.03 -4.48 8.78
C GLU A 19 -9.85 -4.83 9.72
N THR A 20 -9.84 -6.04 10.29
CA THR A 20 -8.75 -6.50 11.16
C THR A 20 -7.47 -6.83 10.40
N GLU A 21 -7.55 -7.34 9.16
CA GLU A 21 -6.38 -7.55 8.29
C GLU A 21 -5.74 -6.22 7.88
N ASP A 22 -6.54 -5.23 7.50
CA ASP A 22 -6.05 -3.90 7.11
C ASP A 22 -5.45 -3.14 8.30
N GLU A 23 -6.02 -3.25 9.50
CA GLU A 23 -5.45 -2.68 10.73
C GLU A 23 -4.11 -3.32 11.10
N ASN A 24 -4.03 -4.66 11.07
CA ASN A 24 -2.77 -5.37 11.35
C ASN A 24 -1.71 -5.10 10.28
N THR A 25 -2.11 -5.02 9.01
CA THR A 25 -1.22 -4.65 7.90
C THR A 25 -0.69 -3.23 8.11
N LEU A 26 -1.54 -2.28 8.50
CA LEU A 26 -1.14 -0.91 8.80
C LEU A 26 -0.11 -0.87 9.94
N LYS A 27 -0.36 -1.55 11.06
CA LYS A 27 0.58 -1.64 12.18
C LYS A 27 1.93 -2.25 11.75
N CYS A 28 1.92 -3.32 10.98
CA CYS A 28 3.13 -3.95 10.45
C CYS A 28 3.92 -2.99 9.55
N LEU A 29 3.27 -2.31 8.62
CA LEU A 29 3.91 -1.33 7.72
C LEU A 29 4.53 -0.18 8.51
N VAL A 30 3.81 0.37 9.48
CA VAL A 30 4.28 1.50 10.30
C VAL A 30 5.47 1.10 11.16
N ASN A 31 5.41 -0.05 11.82
CA ASN A 31 6.52 -0.58 12.61
C ASN A 31 7.77 -0.81 11.75
N HIS A 32 7.59 -1.34 10.53
CA HIS A 32 8.69 -1.54 9.58
C HIS A 32 9.31 -0.23 9.09
N LEU A 33 8.48 0.78 8.81
CA LEU A 33 8.95 2.09 8.37
C LEU A 33 9.69 2.84 9.51
N LYS A 34 9.16 2.79 10.73
CA LYS A 34 9.83 3.34 11.92
C LYS A 34 11.19 2.68 12.18
N SER A 35 11.32 1.36 12.02
CA SER A 35 12.61 0.67 12.22
C SER A 35 13.66 1.04 11.17
N ARG A 36 13.25 1.61 10.04
CA ARG A 36 14.12 2.18 9.00
C ARG A 36 14.33 3.69 9.14
N ASN A 37 14.00 4.29 10.28
CA ASN A 37 14.07 5.74 10.55
C ASN A 37 13.15 6.60 9.68
N VAL A 38 12.10 6.03 9.10
CA VAL A 38 11.06 6.79 8.40
C VAL A 38 10.12 7.37 9.45
N GLN A 39 10.29 8.66 9.75
CA GLN A 39 9.45 9.39 10.69
C GLN A 39 8.39 10.17 9.93
N GLU A 40 7.14 9.89 10.24
CA GLU A 40 6.00 10.61 9.70
C GLU A 40 5.00 10.88 10.82
N SER A 41 4.50 12.10 10.93
CA SER A 41 3.57 12.48 11.99
C SER A 41 2.28 11.66 12.00
N PHE A 42 1.86 11.14 10.84
CA PHE A 42 0.70 10.26 10.75
C PHE A 42 0.93 8.85 11.30
N PHE A 43 2.19 8.45 11.56
CA PHE A 43 2.52 7.18 12.18
C PHE A 43 2.45 7.20 13.70
N ASP A 44 2.38 8.38 14.32
CA ASP A 44 2.51 8.52 15.78
C ASP A 44 1.27 8.01 16.52
N SER A 45 0.09 8.11 15.91
CA SER A 45 -1.16 7.61 16.48
C SER A 45 -1.36 6.10 16.32
N ILE A 46 -0.48 5.41 15.60
CA ILE A 46 -0.62 3.99 15.29
C ILE A 46 0.12 3.16 16.34
N SER A 47 -0.64 2.34 17.07
CA SER A 47 -0.11 1.44 18.10
C SER A 47 0.90 0.46 17.52
N ASN A 48 1.99 0.24 18.26
CA ASN A 48 3.00 -0.78 17.94
C ASN A 48 2.65 -2.18 18.47
N LYS A 49 1.52 -2.34 19.17
CA LYS A 49 1.10 -3.60 19.78
C LYS A 49 0.04 -4.32 18.94
N PHE A 50 0.19 -5.63 18.86
CA PHE A 50 -0.78 -6.55 18.27
C PHE A 50 -1.55 -7.26 19.38
N SER A 51 -2.86 -7.45 19.18
CA SER A 51 -3.72 -8.21 20.09
C SER A 51 -3.61 -9.73 19.89
N THR A 52 -3.05 -10.17 18.77
CA THR A 52 -2.83 -11.56 18.38
C THR A 52 -1.45 -11.72 17.73
N PRO A 53 -0.91 -12.95 17.59
CA PRO A 53 0.25 -13.18 16.74
C PRO A 53 -0.03 -12.73 15.30
N VAL A 54 0.92 -12.02 14.68
CA VAL A 54 0.79 -11.49 13.31
C VAL A 54 2.09 -11.74 12.54
N ASP A 55 1.97 -12.30 11.34
CA ASP A 55 3.07 -12.46 10.40
C ASP A 55 3.26 -11.18 9.57
N CYS A 56 3.94 -10.20 10.16
CA CYS A 56 4.19 -8.91 9.51
C CYS A 56 4.96 -9.02 8.18
N PRO A 57 6.02 -9.84 8.04
CA PRO A 57 6.69 -10.04 6.75
C PRO A 57 5.71 -10.41 5.63
N THR A 58 4.80 -11.34 5.87
CA THR A 58 3.81 -11.78 4.88
C THR A 58 2.83 -10.66 4.52
N LEU A 59 2.30 -9.92 5.50
CA LEU A 59 1.39 -8.80 5.25
C LEU A 59 2.05 -7.67 4.46
N ILE A 60 3.28 -7.32 4.82
CA ILE A 60 4.06 -6.27 4.12
C ILE A 60 4.35 -6.70 2.68
N ASN A 61 4.85 -7.93 2.48
CA ASN A 61 5.16 -8.45 1.15
C ASN A 61 3.92 -8.53 0.27
N GLY A 62 2.80 -9.05 0.78
CA GLY A 62 1.55 -9.14 0.05
C GLY A 62 0.99 -7.77 -0.33
N ARG A 63 1.20 -6.75 0.50
CA ARG A 63 0.80 -5.37 0.16
C ARG A 63 1.71 -4.75 -0.89
N LEU A 64 3.01 -4.93 -0.75
CA LEU A 64 4.01 -4.44 -1.71
C LEU A 64 3.83 -5.08 -3.09
N GLU A 65 3.58 -6.38 -3.14
CA GLU A 65 3.29 -7.10 -4.38
C GLU A 65 2.03 -6.57 -5.06
N ARG A 66 0.93 -6.38 -4.31
CA ARG A 66 -0.29 -5.73 -4.83
C ARG A 66 -0.01 -4.34 -5.41
N ALA A 67 0.84 -3.54 -4.76
CA ALA A 67 1.22 -2.22 -5.25
C ALA A 67 2.06 -2.31 -6.53
N HIS A 68 3.04 -3.21 -6.59
CA HIS A 68 3.86 -3.45 -7.77
C HIS A 68 3.04 -3.93 -8.96
N ASN A 69 2.14 -4.89 -8.77
CA ASN A 69 1.29 -5.41 -9.85
C ASN A 69 0.42 -4.30 -10.44
N LYS A 70 -0.17 -3.44 -9.59
CA LYS A 70 -0.94 -2.27 -10.05
C LYS A 70 -0.08 -1.28 -10.84
N LEU A 71 1.17 -1.05 -10.43
CA LEU A 71 2.07 -0.18 -11.18
C LEU A 71 2.47 -0.80 -12.52
N GLU A 72 2.81 -2.08 -12.52
CA GLU A 72 3.19 -2.82 -13.72
C GLU A 72 2.06 -2.82 -14.75
N THR A 73 0.81 -3.08 -14.33
CA THR A 73 -0.35 -2.97 -15.21
C THR A 73 -0.46 -1.59 -15.85
N LYS A 74 -0.24 -0.52 -15.07
CA LYS A 74 -0.28 0.85 -15.60
C LYS A 74 0.84 1.12 -16.61
N LEU A 75 2.06 0.71 -16.30
CA LEU A 75 3.20 0.84 -17.22
C LEU A 75 2.97 0.08 -18.53
N LYS A 76 2.42 -1.14 -18.44
CA LYS A 76 2.08 -1.96 -19.61
C LYS A 76 0.95 -1.38 -20.44
N SER A 77 0.02 -0.64 -19.81
CA SER A 77 -1.06 0.05 -20.53
C SER A 77 -0.66 1.40 -21.14
N ASP A 78 0.47 1.97 -20.74
CA ASP A 78 0.94 3.26 -21.26
C ASP A 78 1.78 3.05 -22.52
N ALA A 79 1.35 3.60 -23.66
CA ALA A 79 2.02 3.45 -24.95
C ALA A 79 3.50 3.89 -24.92
N ASN A 80 3.86 4.84 -24.07
CA ASN A 80 5.23 5.34 -23.96
C ASN A 80 6.15 4.40 -23.17
N PHE A 81 5.59 3.65 -22.22
CA PHE A 81 6.36 2.83 -21.28
C PHE A 81 6.19 1.32 -21.48
N ALA A 82 5.18 0.87 -22.24
CA ALA A 82 4.81 -0.55 -22.33
C ALA A 82 5.98 -1.47 -22.69
N LYS A 83 6.79 -1.09 -23.68
CA LYS A 83 7.98 -1.84 -24.12
C LYS A 83 9.12 -1.91 -23.08
N TYR A 84 9.11 -1.02 -22.09
CA TYR A 84 10.14 -0.93 -21.04
C TYR A 84 9.62 -1.33 -19.66
N ALA A 85 8.34 -1.71 -19.55
CA ALA A 85 7.68 -1.95 -18.27
C ALA A 85 8.43 -2.97 -17.40
N ASP A 86 8.90 -4.08 -17.98
CA ASP A 86 9.63 -5.12 -17.24
C ASP A 86 11.00 -4.62 -16.74
N CYS A 87 11.72 -3.84 -17.57
CA CYS A 87 13.00 -3.23 -17.19
C CYS A 87 12.82 -2.21 -16.06
N ILE A 88 11.81 -1.34 -16.19
CA ILE A 88 11.47 -0.33 -15.17
C ILE A 88 11.10 -1.02 -13.87
N MET A 89 10.17 -1.99 -13.90
CA MET A 89 9.72 -2.70 -12.70
C MET A 89 10.84 -3.46 -12.01
N THR A 90 11.74 -4.12 -12.76
CA THR A 90 12.90 -4.81 -12.19
C THR A 90 13.82 -3.85 -11.44
N ASN A 91 14.08 -2.68 -12.00
CA ASN A 91 14.93 -1.67 -11.36
C ASN A 91 14.25 -1.01 -10.16
N LEU A 92 12.94 -0.76 -10.22
CA LEU A 92 12.18 -0.22 -9.09
C LEU A 92 12.17 -1.20 -7.92
N LYS A 93 11.88 -2.49 -8.16
CA LYS A 93 11.84 -3.54 -7.14
C LYS A 93 13.19 -3.75 -6.43
N ARG A 94 14.32 -3.50 -7.12
CA ARG A 94 15.67 -3.65 -6.57
C ARG A 94 16.16 -2.45 -5.76
N ASN A 95 15.43 -1.34 -5.78
CA ASN A 95 15.83 -0.12 -5.10
C ASN A 95 15.05 0.03 -3.80
N ASP A 96 15.76 0.00 -2.68
CA ASP A 96 15.19 0.13 -1.33
C ASP A 96 14.41 1.43 -1.13
N ALA A 97 14.88 2.55 -1.68
CA ALA A 97 14.19 3.83 -1.58
C ALA A 97 12.84 3.83 -2.31
N ASN A 98 12.75 3.15 -3.45
CA ASN A 98 11.47 2.98 -4.16
C ASN A 98 10.52 2.09 -3.38
N THR A 99 11.04 1.03 -2.77
CA THR A 99 10.26 0.14 -1.91
C THR A 99 9.71 0.91 -0.71
N GLU A 100 10.53 1.73 -0.06
CA GLU A 100 10.12 2.58 1.06
C GLU A 100 9.02 3.58 0.67
N ILE A 101 9.17 4.29 -0.45
CA ILE A 101 8.14 5.22 -0.97
C ILE A 101 6.81 4.48 -1.21
N MET A 102 6.86 3.27 -1.77
CA MET A 102 5.67 2.45 -1.98
C MET A 102 5.00 2.03 -0.67
N LEU A 103 5.79 1.59 0.32
CA LEU A 103 5.27 1.20 1.63
C LEU A 103 4.66 2.39 2.38
N ARG A 104 5.31 3.57 2.36
CA ARG A 104 4.77 4.82 2.92
C ARG A 104 3.41 5.16 2.31
N ARG A 105 3.33 5.10 0.98
CA ARG A 105 2.08 5.34 0.25
C ARG A 105 0.96 4.37 0.63
N GLU A 106 1.27 3.08 0.78
CA GLU A 106 0.27 2.09 1.17
C GLU A 106 -0.17 2.23 2.63
N ALA A 107 0.73 2.60 3.54
CA ALA A 107 0.39 2.90 4.93
C ALA A 107 -0.56 4.09 5.04
N ILE A 108 -0.33 5.18 4.28
CA ILE A 108 -1.23 6.35 4.27
C ILE A 108 -2.61 5.98 3.75
N LYS A 109 -2.69 5.17 2.68
CA LYS A 109 -3.97 4.73 2.14
C LYS A 109 -4.78 3.92 3.14
N LEU A 110 -4.14 2.98 3.83
CA LEU A 110 -4.80 2.17 4.86
C LEU A 110 -5.26 3.04 6.03
N ASN A 111 -4.45 4.01 6.46
CA ASN A 111 -4.82 4.96 7.51
C ASN A 111 -6.00 5.86 7.09
N GLY A 112 -6.07 6.24 5.81
CA GLY A 112 -7.16 7.06 5.26
C GLY A 112 -8.52 6.34 5.18
N VAL A 113 -8.56 5.01 5.32
CA VAL A 113 -9.83 4.25 5.41
C VAL A 113 -10.53 4.48 6.77
N GLY A 114 -9.85 5.09 7.76
CA GLY A 114 -10.38 5.24 9.13
C GLY A 114 -10.45 6.65 9.75
N VAL A 115 -10.10 7.76 9.05
CA VAL A 115 -9.97 9.10 9.70
C VAL A 115 -10.77 10.22 9.03
N GLN A 116 -11.38 11.05 9.89
CA GLN A 116 -12.25 12.20 9.62
C GLN A 116 -11.74 13.20 8.56
N ILE A 117 -12.70 13.78 7.84
CA ILE A 117 -12.61 14.65 6.63
C ILE A 117 -11.52 15.75 6.70
N TRP A 118 -11.16 16.25 7.89
CA TRP A 118 -10.14 17.31 8.04
C TRP A 118 -8.69 16.85 7.77
N ASN A 119 -8.35 15.58 8.02
CA ASN A 119 -7.01 15.05 7.72
C ASN A 119 -6.84 14.58 6.26
N TYR A 120 -7.94 14.52 5.51
CA TYR A 120 -7.96 14.01 4.13
C TYR A 120 -7.14 14.88 3.16
N PHE A 121 -7.19 16.21 3.28
CA PHE A 121 -6.48 17.12 2.38
C PHE A 121 -4.96 17.02 2.51
N ASN A 122 -4.44 17.00 3.75
CA ASN A 122 -3.02 16.84 4.01
C ASN A 122 -2.53 15.46 3.54
N GLN A 123 -3.31 14.40 3.78
CA GLN A 123 -3.01 13.06 3.28
C GLN A 123 -2.99 13.01 1.76
N LYS A 124 -3.93 13.68 1.09
CA LYS A 124 -3.99 13.73 -0.37
C LYS A 124 -2.77 14.44 -0.96
N GLU A 125 -2.41 15.62 -0.45
CA GLU A 125 -1.22 16.34 -0.89
C GLU A 125 0.04 15.48 -0.72
N TYR A 126 0.14 14.76 0.40
CA TYR A 126 1.25 13.87 0.67
C TYR A 126 1.29 12.67 -0.29
N LEU A 127 0.15 12.04 -0.53
CA LEU A 127 0.02 10.96 -1.52
C LEU A 127 0.41 11.44 -2.92
N ASP A 128 0.06 12.68 -3.29
CA ASP A 128 0.44 13.28 -4.57
C ASP A 128 1.95 13.55 -4.65
N LYS A 129 2.60 13.96 -3.55
CA LYS A 129 4.07 14.08 -3.48
C LYS A 129 4.75 12.73 -3.69
N LEU A 130 4.36 11.70 -2.93
CA LEU A 130 4.90 10.34 -3.08
C LEU A 130 4.65 9.79 -4.50
N LYS A 131 3.49 10.06 -5.09
CA LYS A 131 3.19 9.67 -6.47
C LYS A 131 4.16 10.32 -7.46
N LYS A 132 4.42 11.63 -7.32
CA LYS A 132 5.40 12.34 -8.17
C LYS A 132 6.81 11.78 -7.98
N GLU A 133 7.21 11.41 -6.77
CA GLU A 133 8.51 10.76 -6.53
C GLU A 133 8.62 9.43 -7.28
N VAL A 134 7.60 8.58 -7.23
CA VAL A 134 7.54 7.34 -8.01
C VAL A 134 7.63 7.63 -9.51
N GLU A 135 6.87 8.61 -10.02
CA GLU A 135 6.88 9.00 -11.43
C GLU A 135 8.26 9.52 -11.87
N ASN A 136 8.93 10.33 -11.05
CA ASN A 136 10.29 10.81 -11.30
C ASN A 136 11.29 9.65 -11.32
N ASN A 137 11.15 8.69 -10.41
CA ASN A 137 12.02 7.51 -10.36
C ASN A 137 11.80 6.58 -11.57
N ILE A 138 10.56 6.42 -12.02
CA ILE A 138 10.21 5.75 -13.27
C ILE A 138 10.89 6.44 -14.44
N ASN A 139 10.72 7.75 -14.59
CA ASN A 139 11.30 8.53 -15.68
C ASN A 139 12.83 8.49 -15.70
N THR A 140 13.45 8.60 -14.53
CA THR A 140 14.91 8.53 -14.38
C THR A 140 15.42 7.14 -14.74
N THR A 141 14.78 6.09 -14.22
CA THR A 141 15.13 4.69 -14.54
C THR A 141 14.97 4.41 -16.02
N TYR A 142 13.84 4.84 -16.59
CA TYR A 142 13.57 4.73 -18.02
C TYR A 142 14.71 5.33 -18.84
N ARG A 143 15.05 6.60 -18.61
CA ARG A 143 16.09 7.32 -19.38
C ARG A 143 17.52 6.81 -19.17
N SER A 144 17.83 6.27 -18.00
CA SER A 144 19.23 5.92 -17.64
C SER A 144 19.55 4.43 -17.80
N LYS A 145 18.55 3.56 -17.80
CA LYS A 145 18.77 2.10 -17.73
C LYS A 145 17.95 1.27 -18.73
N CYS A 146 16.95 1.84 -19.38
CA CYS A 146 16.02 1.07 -20.22
C CYS A 146 15.86 1.62 -21.65
N ALA A 147 15.85 2.95 -21.83
CA ALA A 147 15.76 3.63 -23.13
C ALA A 147 17.12 3.67 -23.83
#